data_AF-A0A932WZ66-F1
#
_entry.id   AF-A0A932WZ66-F1
#
_cell.length_a   1.000
_cell.length_b   1.000
_cell.length_c   1.000
_cell.angle_alpha   90.00
_cell.angle_beta   90.00
_cell.angle_gamma   90.00
#
_symmetry.space_group_name_H-M   'P 1'
#
loop_
_entity.id
_entity.type
_entity.pdbx_description
1 polymer ?
#
loop_
_entity_poly.entity_id
_entity_poly.type
_entity_poly.pdbx_seq_one_letter_code
_entity_poly.pdbx_strand_id
1 'polypeptide(L)'
;MSMPEQEGSMSVREAGSKGGKTTSQRYGHQFYEEIGKRGGEVRSRQLGHEGYEQLGRKGGEATAKKYGHEFYEEIGHKGGQKVRQLIEQGKKAVEG
;
A
#
# COMPACT_ATOMS: atom_id res chain seq x y z
N MET A 1 -56.46 0.70 -15.05
CA MET A 1 -55.53 1.67 -14.43
C MET A 1 -54.15 1.05 -14.47
N SER A 2 -53.27 1.59 -15.30
CA SER A 2 -51.89 1.11 -15.46
C SER A 2 -51.06 1.58 -14.26
N MET A 3 -50.45 0.65 -13.54
CA MET A 3 -49.49 0.96 -12.48
C MET A 3 -48.28 1.64 -13.13
N PRO A 4 -47.81 2.81 -12.65
CA PRO A 4 -46.53 3.34 -13.10
C PRO A 4 -45.43 2.39 -12.65
N GLU A 5 -44.60 1.96 -13.61
CA GLU A 5 -43.43 1.13 -13.32
C GLU A 5 -42.59 1.82 -12.24
N GLN A 6 -42.39 1.15 -11.11
CA GLN A 6 -41.35 1.56 -10.18
C GLN A 6 -40.02 1.44 -10.94
N GLU A 7 -39.44 2.58 -11.32
CA GLU A 7 -38.04 2.64 -11.73
C GLU A 7 -37.23 1.89 -10.67
N GLY A 8 -36.59 0.79 -11.08
CA GLY A 8 -35.96 -0.17 -10.18
C GLY A 8 -35.06 0.55 -9.18
N SER A 9 -35.36 0.38 -7.89
CA SER A 9 -34.64 1.02 -6.80
C SER A 9 -33.16 0.64 -6.87
N MET A 10 -32.32 1.57 -7.33
CA MET A 10 -30.88 1.36 -7.38
C MET A 10 -30.34 1.13 -5.97
N SER A 11 -29.51 0.10 -5.79
CA SER A 11 -28.87 -0.18 -4.50
C SER A 11 -27.88 0.93 -4.14
N VAL A 12 -27.67 1.17 -2.84
CA VAL A 12 -26.62 2.09 -2.32
C VAL A 12 -25.25 1.76 -2.91
N ARG A 13 -24.94 0.47 -3.08
CA ARG A 13 -23.68 0.02 -3.69
C ARG A 13 -23.58 0.40 -5.17
N GLU A 14 -24.68 0.26 -5.90
CA GLU A 14 -24.74 0.61 -7.32
C GLU A 14 -24.66 2.11 -7.52
N ALA A 15 -25.36 2.90 -6.70
CA ALA A 15 -25.27 4.34 -6.69
C ALA A 15 -23.85 4.82 -6.38
N GLY A 16 -23.18 4.22 -5.39
CA GLY A 16 -21.78 4.52 -5.06
C GLY A 16 -20.81 4.18 -6.20
N SER A 17 -20.96 3.02 -6.83
CA SER A 17 -20.15 2.61 -7.98
C SER A 17 -20.35 3.53 -9.18
N LYS A 18 -21.60 3.87 -9.50
CA LYS A 18 -21.96 4.79 -10.58
C LYS A 18 -21.40 6.20 -10.33
N GLY A 19 -21.52 6.71 -9.10
CA GLY A 19 -20.93 7.98 -8.69
C GLY A 19 -19.40 7.98 -8.83
N GLY A 20 -18.72 6.95 -8.33
CA GLY A 20 -17.27 6.81 -8.46
C GLY A 20 -16.79 6.77 -9.91
N LYS A 21 -17.47 6.01 -10.77
CA LYS A 21 -17.17 5.97 -12.22
C LYS A 21 -17.36 7.33 -12.89
N THR A 22 -18.44 8.03 -12.57
CA THR A 22 -18.73 9.36 -13.11
C THR A 22 -17.66 10.37 -12.69
N THR A 23 -17.31 10.40 -11.40
CA THR A 23 -16.23 11.25 -10.88
C THR A 23 -14.88 10.93 -11.53
N SER A 24 -14.57 9.65 -11.70
CA SER A 24 -13.32 9.22 -12.34
C SER A 24 -13.24 9.63 -13.82
N GLN A 25 -14.34 9.51 -14.57
CA GLN A 25 -14.42 10.00 -15.95
C GLN A 25 -14.28 11.53 -16.03
N ARG A 26 -14.82 12.26 -15.05
CA ARG A 26 -14.82 13.72 -15.05
C ARG A 26 -13.46 14.32 -14.73
N TYR A 27 -12.75 13.76 -13.74
CA TYR A 27 -11.54 14.37 -13.20
C TYR A 27 -10.25 13.61 -13.52
N GLY A 28 -10.34 12.34 -13.94
CA GLY A 28 -9.21 11.54 -14.37
C GLY A 28 -8.21 11.21 -13.27
N HIS A 29 -7.04 10.68 -13.68
CA HIS A 29 -6.01 10.17 -12.77
C HIS A 29 -5.37 11.26 -11.90
N GLN A 30 -5.05 12.42 -12.49
CA GLN A 30 -4.34 13.51 -11.81
C GLN A 30 -5.10 14.02 -10.58
N PHE A 31 -6.43 14.04 -10.64
CA PHE A 31 -7.26 14.41 -9.49
C PHE A 31 -7.07 13.44 -8.32
N TYR A 32 -7.06 12.13 -8.57
CA TYR A 32 -6.84 11.14 -7.52
C TYR A 32 -5.42 11.17 -6.95
N GLU A 33 -4.44 11.44 -7.81
CA GLU A 33 -3.06 11.64 -7.40
C GLU A 33 -2.93 12.86 -6.47
N GLU A 34 -3.52 14.00 -6.83
CA GLU A 34 -3.48 15.22 -6.03
C GLU A 34 -4.17 15.05 -4.66
N ILE A 35 -5.39 14.51 -4.64
CA ILE A 35 -6.10 14.29 -3.37
C ILE A 35 -5.40 13.23 -2.51
N GLY A 36 -4.78 12.22 -3.13
CA GLY A 36 -3.98 11.20 -2.45
C GLY A 36 -2.75 11.81 -1.79
N LYS A 37 -2.00 12.64 -2.54
CA LYS A 37 -0.85 13.38 -2.03
C LYS A 37 -1.25 14.29 -0.87
N ARG A 38 -2.30 15.10 -1.05
CA ARG A 38 -2.81 16.00 -0.01
C ARG A 38 -3.23 15.24 1.25
N GLY A 39 -3.93 14.12 1.10
CA GLY A 39 -4.31 13.25 2.22
C GLY A 39 -3.08 12.70 2.95
N GLY A 40 -2.06 12.26 2.20
CA GLY A 40 -0.79 11.79 2.74
C GLY A 40 -0.04 12.87 3.52
N GLU A 41 0.04 14.09 2.99
CA GLU A 41 0.68 15.23 3.66
C GLU A 41 -0.02 15.59 4.98
N VAL A 42 -1.35 15.68 4.96
CA VAL A 42 -2.14 15.93 6.18
C VAL A 42 -1.91 14.83 7.21
N ARG A 43 -1.98 13.56 6.79
CA ARG A 43 -1.75 12.42 7.68
C ARG A 43 -0.35 12.43 8.25
N SER A 44 0.64 12.79 7.44
CA SER A 44 2.03 12.87 7.88
C SER A 44 2.23 13.93 8.96
N ARG A 45 1.63 15.12 8.78
CA ARG A 45 1.66 16.18 9.81
C ARG A 45 0.93 15.78 11.10
N GLN A 46 -0.20 15.07 10.98
CA GLN A 46 -0.99 14.63 12.13
C GLN A 46 -0.29 13.55 12.95
N LEU A 47 0.32 12.57 12.29
CA LEU A 47 1.00 11.47 12.97
C LEU A 47 2.40 11.85 13.44
N GLY A 48 3.11 12.68 12.67
CA GLY A 48 4.51 12.98 12.89
C GLY A 48 5.39 11.72 12.90
N HIS A 49 6.60 11.88 13.42
CA HIS A 49 7.58 10.79 13.52
C HIS A 49 7.09 9.66 14.42
N GLU A 50 6.64 9.99 15.64
CA GLU A 50 6.19 9.01 16.63
C GLU A 50 5.00 8.18 16.14
N GLY A 51 4.05 8.79 15.43
CA GLY A 51 2.92 8.06 14.87
C GLY A 51 3.32 7.04 13.82
N TYR A 52 4.27 7.38 12.94
CA TYR A 52 4.81 6.41 11.98
C TYR A 52 5.71 5.36 12.62
N GLU A 53 6.47 5.70 13.65
CA GLU A 53 7.26 4.73 14.42
C GLU A 53 6.34 3.67 15.04
N GLN A 54 5.25 4.09 15.69
CA GLN A 54 4.27 3.17 16.26
C GLN A 54 3.57 2.31 15.20
N LEU A 55 3.24 2.88 14.04
CA LEU A 55 2.68 2.12 12.92
C LEU A 55 3.68 1.08 12.39
N GLY A 56 4.96 1.45 12.27
CA GLY A 56 6.04 0.56 11.88
C GLY A 56 6.21 -0.59 12.87
N ARG A 57 6.26 -0.28 14.18
CA ARG A 57 6.33 -1.28 15.25
C ARG A 57 5.17 -2.27 15.18
N LYS A 58 3.93 -1.75 15.08
CA LYS A 58 2.72 -2.59 14.98
C LYS A 58 2.74 -3.49 13.73
N GLY A 59 3.24 -2.97 12.60
CA GLY A 59 3.42 -3.75 11.37
C GLY A 59 4.45 -4.87 11.53
N GLY A 60 5.57 -4.57 12.20
CA GLY A 60 6.60 -5.55 12.56
C GLY A 60 6.08 -6.64 13.50
N GLU A 61 5.37 -6.27 14.56
CA GLU A 61 4.74 -7.20 15.50
C GLU A 61 3.72 -8.11 14.81
N ALA A 62 2.89 -7.56 13.92
CA ALA A 62 1.93 -8.35 13.14
C ALA A 62 2.62 -9.35 12.22
N THR A 63 3.70 -8.92 11.55
CA THR A 63 4.53 -9.79 10.71
C THR A 63 5.18 -10.90 11.54
N ALA A 64 5.79 -10.54 12.67
CA ALA A 64 6.42 -11.50 13.57
C ALA A 64 5.44 -12.54 14.11
N LYS A 65 4.24 -12.10 14.51
CA LYS A 65 3.17 -13.01 14.96
C LYS A 65 2.70 -13.95 13.85
N LYS A 66 2.66 -13.48 12.60
CA LYS A 66 2.19 -14.28 11.46
C LYS A 66 3.21 -15.33 11.00
N TYR A 67 4.50 -14.97 10.97
CA TYR A 67 5.53 -15.76 10.31
C TYR A 67 6.54 -16.41 11.27
N GLY A 68 6.61 -15.97 12.53
CA GLY A 68 7.50 -16.55 13.52
C GLY A 68 8.99 -16.31 13.26
N HIS A 69 9.83 -17.05 13.98
CA HIS A 69 11.28 -16.88 13.99
C HIS A 69 11.96 -17.38 12.70
N GLU A 70 11.51 -18.52 12.16
CA GLU A 70 12.10 -19.15 10.96
C GLU A 70 12.11 -18.21 9.75
N PHE A 71 11.07 -17.38 9.61
CA PHE A 71 11.02 -16.35 8.57
C PHE A 71 12.17 -15.34 8.67
N TYR A 72 12.50 -14.89 9.89
CA TYR A 72 13.60 -13.94 10.09
C TYR A 72 14.97 -14.60 9.87
N GLU A 73 15.11 -15.87 10.23
CA GLU A 73 16.31 -16.66 9.94
C GLU A 73 16.53 -16.79 8.42
N GLU A 74 15.47 -17.14 7.67
CA GLU A 74 15.56 -17.30 6.21
C GLU A 74 15.94 -16.00 5.51
N ILE A 75 15.26 -14.88 5.84
CA ILE A 75 15.57 -13.58 5.22
C ILE A 75 16.97 -13.09 5.61
N GLY A 76 17.42 -13.36 6.85
CA GLY A 76 18.76 -13.05 7.31
C GLY A 76 19.82 -13.83 6.53
N HIS A 77 19.61 -15.14 6.36
CA HIS A 77 20.48 -16.00 5.57
C HIS A 77 20.56 -15.55 4.11
N LYS A 78 19.41 -15.26 3.47
CA LYS A 78 19.36 -14.72 2.09
C LYS A 78 20.12 -13.39 1.97
N GLY A 79 19.95 -12.49 2.94
CA GLY A 79 20.68 -11.23 2.99
C GLY A 79 22.19 -11.43 3.10
N GLY A 80 22.64 -12.30 4.00
CA GLY A 80 24.06 -12.64 4.16
C GLY A 80 24.68 -13.25 2.91
N GLN A 81 23.96 -14.16 2.24
CA GLN A 81 24.40 -14.72 0.96
C GLN A 81 24.57 -13.64 -0.11
N LYS A 82 23.63 -12.69 -0.20
CA LYS A 82 23.72 -11.58 -1.15
C LYS A 82 24.94 -10.70 -0.89
N VAL A 83 25.22 -10.37 0.37
CA VAL A 83 26.41 -9.60 0.76
C VAL A 83 27.69 -10.35 0.36
N ARG A 84 27.76 -11.65 0.64
CA ARG A 84 28.91 -12.47 0.25
C ARG A 84 29.15 -12.46 -1.27
N GLN A 85 28.10 -12.62 -2.06
CA GLN A 85 28.18 -12.56 -3.53
C GLN A 85 28.69 -11.22 -4.03
N LEU A 86 28.21 -10.12 -3.47
CA LEU A 86 28.63 -8.76 -3.85
C LEU A 86 30.12 -8.54 -3.55
N ILE A 87 30.60 -9.01 -2.39
CA ILE A 87 32.02 -8.94 -2.03
C ILE A 87 32.87 -9.73 -3.03
N GLU A 88 32.45 -10.95 -3.38
CA GLU A 88 33.19 -11.79 -4.34
C GLU A 88 33.23 -11.17 -5.73
N GLN A 89 32.12 -10.60 -6.20
CA GLN A 89 32.05 -9.86 -7.47
C GLN A 89 32.96 -8.63 -7.45
N GLY A 90 32.95 -7.87 -6.36
CA GLY A 90 33.84 -6.72 -6.19
C GLY A 90 35.32 -7.09 -6.24
N LYS A 91 35.72 -8.18 -5.58
CA LYS A 91 37.11 -8.68 -5.65
C LYS A 91 37.50 -9.07 -7.07
N LYS A 92 36.66 -9.84 -7.77
CA LYS A 92 36.90 -10.24 -9.17
C LYS A 92 37.00 -9.05 -10.13
N ALA A 93 36.26 -7.98 -9.88
CA ALA A 93 36.31 -6.76 -10.69
C ALA A 93 37.55 -5.89 -10.45
N VAL A 94 38.28 -6.12 -9.36
CA VAL A 94 39.53 -5.41 -9.04
C VAL A 94 40.77 -6.21 -9.47
N GLU A 95 40.64 -7.54 -9.53
CA GLU A 95 41.73 -8.47 -9.90
C GLU A 95 41.79 -8.80 -11.40
N GLY A 96 40.82 -8.36 -12.22
CA GLY A 96 40.78 -8.53 -13.68
C GLY A 96 40.98 -7.22 -14.43
#